data_AF-A0A6N7PH65-F1
#
_entry.id   AF-A0A6N7PH65-F1
#
_cell.length_a   1.000
_cell.length_b   1.000
_cell.length_c   1.000
_cell.angle_alpha   90.00
_cell.angle_beta   90.00
_cell.angle_gamma   90.00
#
_symmetry.space_group_name_H-M   'P 1'
#
loop_
_entity.id
_entity.type
_entity.pdbx_description
1 polymer ?
#
loop_
_entity_poly.entity_id
_entity_poly.type
_entity_poly.pdbx_seq_one_letter_code
_entity_poly.pdbx_strand_id
1 'polypeptide(L)'
;MRTRNLAFCLLPFLSAPFGGCTLEPLPAVVQDESDGGGGAGADLGPNELPCDVREVVEVLCSSCHASPVAAGAPSPLLSRHDFLAPHPSSGKTVGERSLERMKSAAAPMPPPSEPPASAGQVAIFEQWVAAGMPPGTCGAIPAKPAETTCASGETWDPSATPTAQMNPGLACRACHKTQASDFNYFFMGTVFPAFHEQDLCMSPPPAGAKVEILDATGQVTMTLTPNAAGNFMSSAVAAGVPVPYTARLVANGRARSMNGLQTDGDCNKCHTEQGAEGAPGRLVWPRDYDAKPPPTPPVLVDLIPMGDALHVVWTSSGCDKILLLRNEDGGAFSLAYTLAGSTTEQHDDGAYSAATVYCYRAQCRAGGVTSADSNELCGSP
;
A
#
# COMPACT_ATOMS: atom_id res chain seq x y z
N MET A 1 10.74 -60.45 -25.01
CA MET A 1 11.27 -61.28 -23.92
C MET A 1 12.24 -60.44 -23.10
N ARG A 2 12.14 -60.54 -21.77
CA ARG A 2 12.98 -59.97 -20.69
C ARG A 2 12.72 -58.53 -20.24
N THR A 3 11.81 -58.50 -19.27
CA THR A 3 11.66 -57.62 -18.11
C THR A 3 12.95 -57.41 -17.30
N ARG A 4 13.09 -56.24 -16.64
CA ARG A 4 13.84 -56.07 -15.38
C ARG A 4 13.04 -55.20 -14.41
N ASN A 5 12.83 -55.76 -13.22
CA ASN A 5 12.06 -55.27 -12.08
C ASN A 5 12.87 -54.31 -11.19
N LEU A 6 12.11 -53.50 -10.45
CA LEU A 6 12.51 -52.69 -9.28
C LEU A 6 13.12 -53.54 -8.15
N ALA A 7 14.01 -52.92 -7.36
CA ALA A 7 14.30 -53.34 -5.99
C ALA A 7 14.48 -52.12 -5.07
N PHE A 8 13.59 -52.04 -4.09
CA PHE A 8 13.60 -51.19 -2.89
C PHE A 8 14.73 -51.64 -1.94
N CYS A 9 15.37 -50.70 -1.23
CA CYS A 9 16.33 -51.01 -0.17
C CYS A 9 15.91 -50.27 1.13
N LEU A 10 15.49 -51.05 2.13
CA LEU A 10 15.28 -50.63 3.53
C LEU A 10 16.63 -50.59 4.27
N LEU A 11 16.77 -49.66 5.23
CA LEU A 11 17.82 -49.64 6.24
C LEU A 11 17.20 -49.72 7.66
N PRO A 12 17.84 -50.42 8.62
CA PRO A 12 17.25 -50.75 9.91
C PRO A 12 17.57 -49.76 11.04
N PHE A 13 16.69 -49.78 12.04
CA PHE A 13 16.80 -49.16 13.37
C PHE A 13 17.93 -49.78 14.21
N LEU A 14 18.67 -48.94 14.94
CA LEU A 14 19.53 -49.35 16.07
C LEU A 14 19.16 -48.53 17.32
N SER A 15 18.78 -49.25 18.39
CA SER A 15 18.54 -48.73 19.74
C SER A 15 19.82 -48.78 20.59
N ALA A 16 19.99 -47.81 21.50
CA ALA A 16 20.94 -47.88 22.61
C ALA A 16 20.38 -47.15 23.87
N PRO A 17 20.84 -47.50 25.10
CA PRO A 17 19.97 -47.55 26.28
C PRO A 17 20.09 -46.37 27.27
N PHE A 18 19.11 -46.34 28.18
CA PHE A 18 18.92 -45.46 29.34
C PHE A 18 20.08 -45.53 30.37
N GLY A 19 20.48 -44.35 30.87
CA GLY A 19 21.36 -44.15 32.02
C GLY A 19 20.66 -43.28 33.06
N GLY A 20 20.69 -43.73 34.32
CA GLY A 20 19.80 -43.32 35.42
C GLY A 20 20.01 -41.91 36.00
N CYS A 21 18.92 -41.43 36.60
CA CYS A 21 18.83 -40.21 37.41
C CYS A 21 19.33 -40.45 38.83
N THR A 22 20.10 -39.53 39.39
CA THR A 22 20.30 -39.38 40.84
C THR A 22 19.98 -37.95 41.27
N LEU A 23 19.08 -37.84 42.26
CA LEU A 23 18.59 -36.62 42.88
C LEU A 23 19.55 -36.15 43.98
N GLU A 24 20.03 -34.91 43.89
CA GLU A 24 20.60 -34.16 45.03
C GLU A 24 19.56 -33.14 45.53
N PRO A 25 19.45 -32.91 46.86
CA PRO A 25 18.46 -32.00 47.43
C PRO A 25 18.95 -30.54 47.52
N LEU A 26 18.03 -29.62 47.20
CA LEU A 26 18.17 -28.16 47.25
C LEU A 26 18.34 -27.63 48.69
N PRO A 27 19.11 -26.55 48.93
CA PRO A 27 19.02 -25.79 50.17
C PRO A 27 17.86 -24.77 50.13
N ALA A 28 17.32 -24.52 51.32
CA ALA A 28 16.11 -23.76 51.59
C ALA A 28 16.16 -22.29 51.16
N VAL A 29 15.04 -21.82 50.60
CA VAL A 29 14.72 -20.41 50.36
C VAL A 29 14.43 -19.73 51.68
N VAL A 30 15.22 -18.71 52.01
CA VAL A 30 14.91 -17.74 53.06
C VAL A 30 14.04 -16.66 52.43
N GLN A 31 12.86 -16.44 52.99
CA GLN A 31 12.01 -15.30 52.66
C GLN A 31 12.64 -14.03 53.22
N ASP A 32 12.77 -13.01 52.38
CA ASP A 32 12.90 -11.62 52.83
C ASP A 32 11.92 -10.77 52.01
N GLU A 33 10.97 -10.16 52.71
CA GLU A 33 10.04 -9.16 52.18
C GLU A 33 10.55 -7.77 52.57
N SER A 34 10.82 -6.94 51.57
CA SER A 34 10.74 -5.46 51.51
C SER A 34 11.60 -5.02 50.31
N ASP A 35 11.32 -4.00 49.51
CA ASP A 35 10.49 -2.84 49.63
C ASP A 35 10.24 -2.29 48.21
N GLY A 36 9.21 -1.46 48.02
CA GLY A 36 8.79 -0.93 46.73
C GLY A 36 9.83 -0.02 46.05
N GLY A 37 9.91 -0.10 44.73
CA GLY A 37 10.70 0.84 43.93
C GLY A 37 10.50 0.65 42.43
N GLY A 38 9.62 1.47 41.83
CA GLY A 38 9.53 1.85 40.43
C GLY A 38 9.83 0.77 39.38
N GLY A 39 8.78 0.22 38.76
CA GLY A 39 8.91 -0.58 37.54
C GLY A 39 9.57 0.23 36.43
N ALA A 40 10.89 0.13 36.32
CA ALA A 40 11.62 0.41 35.10
C ALA A 40 11.09 -0.57 34.06
N GLY A 41 10.37 -0.05 33.06
CA GLY A 41 9.97 -0.84 31.91
C GLY A 41 11.20 -1.55 31.37
N ALA A 42 11.09 -2.88 31.19
CA ALA A 42 12.14 -3.67 30.58
C ALA A 42 12.61 -2.95 29.31
N ASP A 43 13.91 -2.70 29.16
CA ASP A 43 14.44 -2.16 27.90
C ASP A 43 14.17 -3.20 26.81
N LEU A 44 13.13 -2.94 26.01
CA LEU A 44 12.69 -3.83 24.94
C LEU A 44 13.74 -3.93 23.82
N GLY A 45 14.80 -3.11 23.90
CA GLY A 45 15.96 -3.16 23.05
C GLY A 45 16.10 -1.93 22.18
N PRO A 46 17.25 -1.79 21.51
CA PRO A 46 17.57 -0.60 20.73
C PRO A 46 16.75 -0.50 19.44
N ASN A 47 16.10 -1.57 18.97
CA ASN A 47 15.43 -1.60 17.67
C ASN A 47 13.92 -1.34 17.74
N GLU A 48 13.35 -1.37 18.93
CA GLU A 48 11.91 -1.40 19.12
C GLU A 48 11.25 -0.03 18.97
N LEU A 49 10.43 0.14 17.92
CA LEU A 49 9.62 1.33 17.71
C LEU A 49 8.21 1.14 18.32
N PRO A 50 7.60 2.22 18.87
CA PRO A 50 6.15 2.27 19.10
C PRO A 50 5.37 2.05 17.80
N CYS A 51 4.20 1.44 17.87
CA CYS A 51 3.46 1.01 16.68
C CYS A 51 3.00 2.18 15.81
N ASP A 52 2.54 3.26 16.43
CA ASP A 52 2.15 4.51 15.77
C ASP A 52 3.37 5.21 15.12
N VAL A 53 4.50 5.24 15.80
CA VAL A 53 5.77 5.77 15.25
C VAL A 53 6.25 4.90 14.09
N ARG A 54 6.21 3.58 14.24
CA ARG A 54 6.62 2.64 13.17
C ARG A 54 5.78 2.87 11.92
N GLU A 55 4.47 3.03 12.05
CA GLU A 55 3.58 3.34 10.92
C GLU A 55 4.00 4.65 10.22
N VAL A 56 4.24 5.72 10.98
CA VAL A 56 4.74 6.99 10.43
C VAL A 56 6.05 6.80 9.66
N VAL A 57 7.00 6.05 10.23
CA VAL A 57 8.31 5.82 9.63
C VAL A 57 8.23 4.94 8.38
N GLU A 58 7.40 3.88 8.39
CA GLU A 58 7.15 3.03 7.23
C GLU A 58 6.59 3.85 6.06
N VAL A 59 5.63 4.73 6.35
CA VAL A 59 4.88 5.48 5.35
C VAL A 59 5.67 6.65 4.76
N LEU A 60 6.41 7.39 5.60
CA LEU A 60 7.09 8.63 5.19
C LEU A 60 8.58 8.48 4.95
N CYS A 61 9.27 7.67 5.75
CA CYS A 61 10.73 7.68 5.80
C CYS A 61 11.34 6.50 5.04
N SER A 62 10.78 5.30 5.21
CA SER A 62 11.43 4.03 4.87
C SER A 62 11.76 3.86 3.39
N SER A 63 11.00 4.50 2.48
CA SER A 63 11.24 4.38 1.04
C SER A 63 12.60 4.93 0.61
N CYS A 64 13.03 6.07 1.17
CA CYS A 64 14.33 6.67 0.91
C CYS A 64 15.36 6.22 1.96
N HIS A 65 14.96 6.20 3.23
CA HIS A 65 15.80 5.81 4.36
C HIS A 65 15.78 4.29 4.62
N ALA A 66 15.73 3.50 3.55
CA ALA A 66 15.85 2.04 3.60
C ALA A 66 17.28 1.59 3.94
N SER A 67 17.47 0.29 4.06
CA SER A 67 18.79 -0.35 4.08
C SER A 67 18.84 -1.42 3.00
N PRO A 68 19.64 -1.26 1.93
CA PRO A 68 20.41 -0.05 1.58
C PRO A 68 19.53 1.18 1.31
N VAL A 69 20.09 2.37 1.54
CA VAL A 69 19.41 3.67 1.29
C VAL A 69 19.11 3.88 -0.19
N ALA A 70 18.07 4.66 -0.48
CA ALA A 70 17.65 5.02 -1.83
C ALA A 70 17.42 6.54 -1.96
N ALA A 71 17.25 7.03 -3.20
CA ALA A 71 16.93 8.43 -3.50
C ALA A 71 17.85 9.48 -2.83
N GLY A 72 19.11 9.13 -2.57
CA GLY A 72 20.09 10.04 -1.98
C GLY A 72 19.97 10.26 -0.46
N ALA A 73 19.19 9.43 0.25
CA ALA A 73 19.16 9.47 1.71
C ALA A 73 20.55 9.13 2.30
N PRO A 74 21.00 9.83 3.36
CA PRO A 74 22.36 9.66 3.89
C PRO A 74 22.51 8.45 4.82
N SER A 75 21.41 7.94 5.39
CA SER A 75 21.41 6.84 6.35
C SER A 75 20.04 6.15 6.44
N PRO A 76 19.98 4.90 6.91
CA PRO A 76 18.72 4.25 7.27
C PRO A 76 18.00 4.96 8.41
N LEU A 77 16.68 4.81 8.45
CA LEU A 77 15.78 5.25 9.53
C LEU A 77 14.72 4.16 9.75
N LEU A 78 15.16 2.94 10.08
CA LEU A 78 14.29 1.76 10.14
C LEU A 78 14.04 1.27 11.56
N SER A 79 14.83 1.74 12.52
CA SER A 79 14.82 1.27 13.89
C SER A 79 14.95 2.42 14.88
N ARG A 80 14.55 2.19 16.14
CA ARG A 80 14.81 3.15 17.23
C ARG A 80 16.31 3.48 17.37
N HIS A 81 17.19 2.53 17.07
CA HIS A 81 18.64 2.69 17.13
C HIS A 81 19.11 3.77 16.16
N ASP A 82 18.58 3.76 14.93
CA ASP A 82 18.91 4.74 13.91
C ASP A 82 18.54 6.16 14.37
N PHE A 83 17.40 6.32 15.04
CA PHE A 83 16.94 7.61 15.54
C PHE A 83 17.72 8.10 16.77
N LEU A 84 18.16 7.19 17.64
CA LEU A 84 19.00 7.52 18.80
C LEU A 84 20.45 7.85 18.42
N ALA A 85 20.89 7.48 17.22
CA ALA A 85 22.24 7.74 16.76
C ALA A 85 22.56 9.25 16.79
N PRO A 86 23.81 9.64 17.13
CA PRO A 86 24.22 11.04 17.10
C PRO A 86 24.26 11.55 15.66
N HIS A 87 23.67 12.73 15.43
CA HIS A 87 23.79 13.41 14.14
C HIS A 87 25.18 14.07 14.04
N PRO A 88 25.95 13.85 12.94
CA PRO A 88 27.38 14.18 12.87
C PRO A 88 27.77 15.64 13.12
N SER A 89 26.85 16.59 12.96
CA SER A 89 27.19 18.03 12.91
C SER A 89 26.31 18.94 13.75
N SER A 90 25.36 18.42 14.54
CA SER A 90 24.38 19.25 15.26
C SER A 90 24.36 19.06 16.77
N GLY A 91 25.09 18.07 17.31
CA GLY A 91 24.97 17.69 18.73
C GLY A 91 23.61 17.12 19.13
N LYS A 92 22.74 16.86 18.14
CA LYS A 92 21.41 16.27 18.30
C LYS A 92 21.44 14.80 17.91
N THR A 93 20.43 14.07 18.32
CA THR A 93 20.11 12.75 17.76
C THR A 93 19.56 12.88 16.34
N VAL A 94 19.62 11.79 15.57
CA VAL A 94 19.01 11.69 14.24
C VAL A 94 17.49 11.87 14.32
N GLY A 95 16.83 11.40 15.39
CA GLY A 95 15.40 11.60 15.62
C GLY A 95 15.02 13.07 15.77
N GLU A 96 15.74 13.81 16.61
CA GLU A 96 15.56 15.26 16.76
C GLU A 96 15.79 16.00 15.43
N ARG A 97 16.84 15.63 14.70
CA ARG A 97 17.10 16.23 13.38
C ARG A 97 16.02 15.89 12.36
N SER A 98 15.47 14.67 12.40
CA SER A 98 14.40 14.25 11.51
C SER A 98 13.13 15.07 11.76
N LEU A 99 12.75 15.27 13.03
CA LEU A 99 11.61 16.10 13.40
C LEU A 99 11.76 17.56 12.91
N GLU A 100 12.95 18.14 13.03
CA GLU A 100 13.22 19.48 12.48
C GLU A 100 13.00 19.55 10.98
N ARG A 101 13.42 18.52 10.25
CA ARG A 101 13.22 18.46 8.80
C ARG A 101 11.75 18.23 8.46
N MET A 102 11.01 17.43 9.23
CA MET A 102 9.56 17.29 9.06
C MET A 102 8.82 18.63 9.19
N LYS A 103 9.35 19.57 9.96
CA LYS A 103 8.79 20.91 10.16
C LYS A 103 9.43 22.02 9.31
N SER A 104 10.46 21.69 8.53
CA SER A 104 11.24 22.69 7.81
C SER A 104 10.60 23.06 6.47
N ALA A 105 10.27 24.34 6.26
CA ALA A 105 9.88 24.81 4.94
C ALA A 105 11.07 24.90 3.95
N ALA A 106 12.30 25.03 4.46
CA ALA A 106 13.49 25.25 3.63
C ALA A 106 14.14 23.94 3.14
N ALA A 107 14.12 22.90 3.98
CA ALA A 107 14.69 21.59 3.66
C ALA A 107 13.83 20.45 4.24
N PRO A 108 12.57 20.33 3.78
CA PRO A 108 11.61 19.40 4.37
C PRO A 108 12.04 17.94 4.21
N MET A 109 11.56 17.11 5.13
CA MET A 109 11.48 15.66 4.97
C MET A 109 10.05 15.20 5.30
N PRO A 110 9.29 14.62 4.34
CA PRO A 110 9.69 14.26 2.97
C PRO A 110 10.15 15.46 2.11
N PRO A 111 11.05 15.25 1.13
CA PRO A 111 11.48 16.33 0.24
C PRO A 111 10.30 16.86 -0.59
N PRO A 112 10.41 18.06 -1.20
CA PRO A 112 9.30 18.67 -1.97
C PRO A 112 8.79 17.84 -3.17
N SER A 113 9.55 16.83 -3.57
CA SER A 113 9.15 15.85 -4.58
C SER A 113 8.09 14.87 -4.09
N GLU A 114 7.87 14.81 -2.78
CA GLU A 114 6.92 13.94 -2.11
C GLU A 114 5.80 14.78 -1.48
N PRO A 115 4.58 14.21 -1.32
CA PRO A 115 3.57 14.84 -0.48
C PRO A 115 4.13 15.10 0.94
N PRO A 116 3.86 16.27 1.52
CA PRO A 116 4.36 16.57 2.86
C PRO A 116 3.74 15.64 3.91
N ALA A 117 4.46 15.44 5.00
CA ALA A 117 3.93 14.79 6.19
C ALA A 117 2.71 15.56 6.71
N SER A 118 1.71 14.86 7.22
CA SER A 118 0.56 15.52 7.80
C SER A 118 0.81 16.08 9.19
N ALA A 119 -0.09 16.96 9.64
CA ALA A 119 -0.07 17.45 11.01
C ALA A 119 -0.18 16.31 12.05
N GLY A 120 -0.99 15.28 11.76
CA GLY A 120 -1.12 14.11 12.63
C GLY A 120 0.17 13.29 12.72
N GLN A 121 0.79 12.99 11.58
CA GLN A 121 2.06 12.26 11.53
C GLN A 121 3.20 13.04 12.22
N VAL A 122 3.27 14.35 12.00
CA VAL A 122 4.23 15.22 12.69
C VAL A 122 4.00 15.21 14.20
N ALA A 123 2.75 15.25 14.66
CA ALA A 123 2.42 15.25 16.08
C ALA A 123 2.79 13.92 16.76
N ILE A 124 2.55 12.77 16.12
CA ILE A 124 2.95 11.45 16.63
C ILE A 124 4.49 11.40 16.79
N PHE A 125 5.22 11.77 15.74
CA PHE A 125 6.68 11.73 15.76
C PHE A 125 7.27 12.74 16.76
N GLU A 126 6.68 13.94 16.86
CA GLU A 126 7.06 14.96 17.83
C GLU A 126 6.90 14.49 19.28
N GLN A 127 5.75 13.90 19.62
CA GLN A 127 5.49 13.40 20.97
C GLN A 127 6.51 12.32 21.36
N TRP A 128 6.82 11.42 20.43
CA TRP A 128 7.82 10.38 20.66
C TRP A 128 9.23 10.95 20.87
N VAL A 129 9.66 11.91 20.05
CA VAL A 129 10.96 12.58 20.21
C VAL A 129 11.02 13.35 21.53
N ALA A 130 9.97 14.10 21.89
CA ALA A 130 9.89 14.87 23.13
C ALA A 130 9.93 13.97 24.38
N ALA A 131 9.42 12.74 24.29
CA ALA A 131 9.49 11.74 25.35
C ALA A 131 10.87 11.05 25.47
N GLY A 132 11.87 11.47 24.68
CA GLY A 132 13.20 10.85 24.67
C GLY A 132 13.26 9.55 23.86
N MET A 133 12.36 9.39 22.89
CA MET A 133 12.26 8.21 22.02
C MET A 133 12.23 6.89 22.81
N PRO A 134 11.25 6.67 23.70
CA PRO A 134 11.12 5.41 24.42
C PRO A 134 10.87 4.24 23.46
N PRO A 135 11.29 3.01 23.82
CA PRO A 135 11.04 1.84 22.99
C PRO A 135 9.54 1.49 22.97
N GLY A 136 9.12 0.84 21.89
CA GLY A 136 7.78 0.25 21.77
C GLY A 136 7.83 -1.27 21.69
N THR A 137 6.78 -1.88 21.14
CA THR A 137 6.65 -3.34 21.01
C THR A 137 6.47 -3.80 19.56
N CYS A 138 6.63 -2.89 18.60
CA CYS A 138 6.30 -3.14 17.20
C CYS A 138 7.54 -3.46 16.35
N GLY A 139 8.71 -3.65 16.96
CA GLY A 139 9.95 -3.98 16.27
C GLY A 139 10.50 -2.85 15.42
N ALA A 140 11.56 -3.19 14.68
CA ALA A 140 12.10 -2.37 13.60
C ALA A 140 11.41 -2.70 12.27
N ILE A 141 11.51 -1.79 11.32
CA ILE A 141 11.11 -2.01 9.93
C ILE A 141 12.16 -2.92 9.27
N PRO A 142 11.75 -3.99 8.56
CA PRO A 142 12.69 -4.86 7.85
C PRO A 142 13.56 -4.11 6.84
N ALA A 143 14.83 -4.50 6.74
CA ALA A 143 15.71 -4.05 5.67
C ALA A 143 15.29 -4.66 4.31
N LYS A 144 15.84 -4.15 3.21
CA LYS A 144 15.57 -4.69 1.87
C LYS A 144 16.16 -6.11 1.71
N PRO A 145 15.59 -6.95 0.82
CA PRO A 145 14.43 -6.66 -0.03
C PRO A 145 13.15 -6.55 0.78
N ALA A 146 12.34 -5.54 0.48
CA ALA A 146 11.02 -5.42 1.07
C ALA A 146 10.12 -6.52 0.49
N GLU A 147 9.20 -7.04 1.30
CA GLU A 147 8.21 -7.99 0.83
C GLU A 147 7.42 -7.39 -0.34
N THR A 148 7.32 -8.13 -1.44
CA THR A 148 6.54 -7.71 -2.60
C THR A 148 5.12 -8.20 -2.43
N THR A 149 4.18 -7.28 -2.63
CA THR A 149 2.75 -7.52 -2.43
C THR A 149 1.98 -7.33 -3.74
N CYS A 150 0.69 -7.63 -3.71
CA CYS A 150 -0.25 -7.30 -4.77
C CYS A 150 -1.44 -6.60 -4.13
N ALA A 151 -1.39 -5.27 -3.96
CA ALA A 151 -2.38 -4.56 -3.14
C ALA A 151 -3.79 -4.63 -3.75
N SER A 152 -3.90 -4.83 -5.06
CA SER A 152 -5.17 -5.09 -5.74
C SER A 152 -5.72 -6.50 -5.50
N GLY A 153 -4.87 -7.45 -5.09
CA GLY A 153 -5.20 -8.87 -5.02
C GLY A 153 -5.44 -9.53 -6.38
N GLU A 154 -5.25 -8.79 -7.48
CA GLU A 154 -5.54 -9.25 -8.84
C GLU A 154 -4.28 -9.15 -9.71
N THR A 155 -3.98 -10.24 -10.43
CA THR A 155 -2.85 -10.30 -11.36
C THR A 155 -3.35 -10.31 -12.79
N TRP A 156 -2.57 -9.69 -13.67
CA TRP A 156 -2.80 -9.63 -15.09
C TRP A 156 -2.68 -11.04 -15.69
N ASP A 157 -3.76 -11.47 -16.33
CA ASP A 157 -3.82 -12.74 -17.05
C ASP A 157 -3.92 -12.48 -18.56
N PRO A 158 -2.97 -12.95 -19.39
CA PRO A 158 -3.01 -12.78 -20.84
C PRO A 158 -4.25 -13.39 -21.50
N SER A 159 -4.92 -14.35 -20.86
CA SER A 159 -6.10 -15.03 -21.39
C SER A 159 -7.42 -14.33 -21.02
N ALA A 160 -7.44 -13.58 -19.91
CA ALA A 160 -8.63 -12.92 -19.39
C ALA A 160 -8.59 -11.38 -19.56
N THR A 161 -7.41 -10.81 -19.74
CA THR A 161 -7.20 -9.35 -19.75
C THR A 161 -7.07 -8.84 -21.18
N PRO A 162 -7.73 -7.71 -21.55
CA PRO A 162 -7.56 -7.13 -22.87
C PRO A 162 -6.09 -6.86 -23.19
N THR A 163 -5.61 -7.31 -24.34
CA THR A 163 -4.20 -7.17 -24.75
C THR A 163 -3.72 -5.72 -24.74
N ALA A 164 -4.62 -4.77 -25.03
CA ALA A 164 -4.35 -3.33 -24.98
C ALA A 164 -3.94 -2.81 -23.59
N GLN A 165 -4.25 -3.54 -22.52
CA GLN A 165 -3.86 -3.15 -21.17
C GLN A 165 -2.37 -3.39 -20.90
N MET A 166 -1.74 -4.33 -21.61
CA MET A 166 -0.35 -4.77 -21.44
C MET A 166 -0.03 -5.27 -20.02
N ASN A 167 1.10 -5.95 -19.85
CA ASN A 167 1.50 -6.56 -18.58
C ASN A 167 2.10 -5.53 -17.60
N PRO A 168 1.46 -5.26 -16.44
CA PRO A 168 1.94 -4.29 -15.45
C PRO A 168 3.32 -4.64 -14.87
N GLY A 169 4.11 -3.62 -14.53
CA GLY A 169 5.37 -3.74 -13.79
C GLY A 169 6.59 -4.14 -14.62
N LEU A 170 6.41 -4.80 -15.76
CA LEU A 170 7.52 -5.25 -16.61
C LEU A 170 8.13 -4.11 -17.45
N ALA A 171 9.41 -4.26 -17.80
CA ALA A 171 10.12 -3.31 -18.68
C ALA A 171 9.55 -3.37 -20.11
N CYS A 172 8.73 -2.37 -20.46
CA CYS A 172 7.93 -2.42 -21.67
C CYS A 172 8.80 -2.31 -22.92
N ARG A 173 9.75 -1.37 -22.95
CA ARG A 173 10.52 -1.07 -24.17
C ARG A 173 11.53 -2.15 -24.49
N ALA A 174 12.12 -2.78 -23.47
CA ALA A 174 13.00 -3.93 -23.66
C ALA A 174 12.32 -5.07 -24.44
N CYS A 175 11.06 -5.37 -24.13
CA CYS A 175 10.25 -6.36 -24.82
C CYS A 175 9.81 -5.89 -26.21
N HIS A 176 9.28 -4.67 -26.31
CA HIS A 176 8.79 -4.14 -27.59
C HIS A 176 9.90 -3.93 -28.62
N LYS A 177 11.14 -3.64 -28.21
CA LYS A 177 12.27 -3.52 -29.13
C LYS A 177 12.52 -4.80 -29.95
N THR A 178 12.21 -5.98 -29.41
CA THR A 178 12.47 -7.27 -30.07
C THR A 178 11.23 -7.89 -30.67
N GLN A 179 10.05 -7.67 -30.09
CA GLN A 179 8.82 -8.38 -30.49
C GLN A 179 7.83 -7.50 -31.26
N ALA A 180 7.88 -6.18 -31.09
CA ALA A 180 6.87 -5.27 -31.60
C ALA A 180 7.41 -3.84 -31.71
N SER A 181 8.46 -3.65 -32.52
CA SER A 181 9.25 -2.40 -32.57
C SER A 181 8.43 -1.16 -32.93
N ASP A 182 7.37 -1.34 -33.71
CA ASP A 182 6.44 -0.27 -34.12
C ASP A 182 5.65 0.30 -32.94
N PHE A 183 5.56 -0.44 -31.84
CA PHE A 183 4.88 -0.08 -30.59
C PHE A 183 5.86 0.19 -29.44
N ASN A 184 7.16 0.34 -29.74
CA ASN A 184 8.19 0.67 -28.75
C ASN A 184 8.17 2.17 -28.41
N TYR A 185 7.04 2.64 -27.89
CA TYR A 185 6.84 4.04 -27.55
C TYR A 185 7.89 4.54 -26.55
N PHE A 186 8.22 5.82 -26.62
CA PHE A 186 9.38 6.35 -25.89
C PHE A 186 9.17 6.32 -24.39
N PHE A 187 8.04 6.84 -23.90
CA PHE A 187 7.66 6.76 -22.49
C PHE A 187 6.70 5.60 -22.30
N MET A 188 7.06 4.66 -21.44
CA MET A 188 6.23 3.53 -21.03
C MET A 188 6.50 3.18 -19.57
N GLY A 189 5.48 2.77 -18.83
CA GLY A 189 5.62 2.30 -17.47
C GLY A 189 4.30 1.99 -16.79
N THR A 190 4.38 1.66 -15.50
CA THR A 190 3.23 1.31 -14.67
C THR A 190 3.29 2.07 -13.37
N VAL A 191 2.16 2.61 -12.92
CA VAL A 191 2.06 3.27 -11.61
C VAL A 191 1.19 2.44 -10.66
N PHE A 192 1.70 2.23 -9.45
CA PHE A 192 1.14 1.35 -8.44
C PHE A 192 0.62 2.12 -7.20
N PRO A 193 -0.17 1.50 -6.31
CA PRO A 193 -0.50 2.11 -5.04
C PRO A 193 0.65 2.00 -4.03
N ALA A 194 1.58 1.02 -4.13
CA ALA A 194 2.68 0.81 -3.19
C ALA A 194 4.07 0.59 -3.87
N PHE A 195 5.16 0.86 -3.15
CA PHE A 195 6.52 0.84 -3.71
C PHE A 195 7.04 -0.56 -4.07
N HIS A 196 6.46 -1.61 -3.48
CA HIS A 196 6.93 -2.98 -3.57
C HIS A 196 5.80 -3.88 -4.05
N GLU A 197 5.32 -3.60 -5.25
CA GLU A 197 4.25 -4.36 -5.92
C GLU A 197 4.86 -5.31 -6.94
N GLN A 198 4.38 -6.55 -6.95
CA GLN A 198 4.87 -7.60 -7.83
C GLN A 198 4.61 -7.24 -9.30
N ASP A 199 5.48 -7.75 -10.19
CA ASP A 199 5.16 -7.76 -11.62
C ASP A 199 3.79 -8.39 -11.85
N LEU A 200 3.09 -7.92 -12.87
CA LEU A 200 1.75 -8.34 -13.27
C LEU A 200 0.63 -7.94 -12.31
N CYS A 201 0.87 -7.27 -11.19
CA CYS A 201 -0.23 -6.79 -10.35
C CYS A 201 -1.06 -5.73 -11.07
N MET A 202 -2.37 -5.96 -11.13
CA MET A 202 -3.29 -4.98 -11.69
C MET A 202 -3.28 -3.73 -10.82
N SER A 203 -3.18 -2.56 -11.45
CA SER A 203 -3.17 -1.30 -10.71
C SER A 203 -4.12 -0.25 -11.30
N PRO A 204 -5.44 -0.40 -11.10
CA PRO A 204 -6.41 0.59 -11.54
C PRO A 204 -6.06 1.99 -10.99
N PRO A 205 -5.96 3.02 -11.85
CA PRO A 205 -5.54 4.33 -11.42
C PRO A 205 -6.64 5.02 -10.58
N PRO A 206 -6.26 5.81 -9.56
CA PRO A 206 -7.21 6.60 -8.78
C PRO A 206 -7.85 7.71 -9.62
N ALA A 207 -8.90 8.34 -9.08
CA ALA A 207 -9.57 9.45 -9.74
C ALA A 207 -8.59 10.62 -10.04
N GLY A 208 -8.67 11.14 -11.26
CA GLY A 208 -7.82 12.24 -11.70
C GLY A 208 -6.34 11.88 -11.91
N ALA A 209 -6.01 10.59 -11.98
CA ALA A 209 -4.66 10.10 -12.22
C ALA A 209 -4.08 10.61 -13.55
N LYS A 210 -2.86 11.16 -13.48
CA LYS A 210 -2.07 11.63 -14.62
C LYS A 210 -0.59 11.35 -14.38
N VAL A 211 0.12 11.07 -15.47
CA VAL A 211 1.58 11.04 -15.51
C VAL A 211 2.05 12.20 -16.38
N GLU A 212 2.68 13.18 -15.78
CA GLU A 212 3.20 14.36 -16.46
C GLU A 212 4.70 14.21 -16.70
N ILE A 213 5.16 14.49 -17.91
CA ILE A 213 6.57 14.57 -18.26
C ILE A 213 6.97 16.04 -18.28
N LEU A 214 8.05 16.36 -17.59
CA LEU A 214 8.55 17.72 -17.41
C LEU A 214 9.94 17.85 -18.01
N ASP A 215 10.24 18.99 -18.62
CA ASP A 215 11.61 19.30 -19.04
C ASP A 215 12.52 19.59 -17.83
N ALA A 216 13.80 19.85 -18.12
CA ALA A 216 14.80 20.18 -17.09
C ALA A 216 14.52 21.49 -16.32
N THR A 217 13.59 22.33 -16.79
CA THR A 217 13.16 23.56 -16.11
C THR A 217 11.92 23.35 -15.23
N GLY A 218 11.28 22.17 -15.32
CA GLY A 218 10.05 21.85 -14.61
C GLY A 218 8.77 22.23 -15.38
N GLN A 219 8.86 22.52 -16.69
CA GLN A 219 7.68 22.75 -17.52
C GLN A 219 7.08 21.41 -17.97
N VAL A 220 5.77 21.24 -17.79
CA VAL A 220 5.04 20.07 -18.33
C VAL A 220 5.02 20.13 -19.85
N THR A 221 5.55 19.09 -20.48
CA THR A 221 5.69 18.96 -21.94
C THR A 221 4.79 17.87 -22.51
N MET A 222 4.37 16.90 -21.69
CA MET A 222 3.46 15.83 -22.06
C MET A 222 2.66 15.38 -20.85
N THR A 223 1.41 14.97 -21.07
CA THR A 223 0.55 14.35 -20.04
C THR A 223 0.01 13.04 -20.59
N LEU A 224 0.19 11.98 -19.83
CA LEU A 224 -0.22 10.62 -20.14
C LEU A 224 -1.28 10.15 -19.14
N THR A 225 -2.22 9.34 -19.61
CA THR A 225 -3.27 8.76 -18.79
C THR A 225 -3.04 7.25 -18.68
N PRO A 226 -2.87 6.72 -17.46
CA PRO A 226 -2.79 5.27 -17.26
C PRO A 226 -4.11 4.58 -17.62
N ASN A 227 -4.02 3.35 -18.11
CA ASN A 227 -5.15 2.46 -18.35
C ASN A 227 -5.56 1.72 -17.07
N ALA A 228 -6.57 0.83 -17.16
CA ALA A 228 -7.10 0.10 -16.01
C ALA A 228 -6.11 -0.89 -15.34
N ALA A 229 -5.00 -1.22 -16.00
CA ALA A 229 -3.93 -2.02 -15.40
C ALA A 229 -2.83 -1.15 -14.75
N GLY A 230 -2.95 0.19 -14.83
CA GLY A 230 -1.97 1.15 -14.33
C GLY A 230 -0.87 1.51 -15.32
N ASN A 231 -0.93 0.93 -16.53
CA ASN A 231 0.06 1.15 -17.58
C ASN A 231 -0.20 2.45 -18.32
N PHE A 232 0.86 3.20 -18.60
CA PHE A 232 0.82 4.39 -19.44
C PHE A 232 1.84 4.26 -20.57
N MET A 233 1.53 4.87 -21.70
CA MET A 233 2.44 4.94 -22.83
C MET A 233 2.24 6.24 -23.62
N SER A 234 3.34 6.79 -24.14
CA SER A 234 3.31 7.82 -25.17
C SER A 234 2.83 7.26 -26.51
N SER A 235 2.57 8.13 -27.48
CA SER A 235 2.08 7.75 -28.82
C SER A 235 3.18 7.67 -29.90
N ALA A 236 4.43 7.99 -29.55
CA ALA A 236 5.55 8.03 -30.49
C ALA A 236 6.76 7.26 -29.94
N VAL A 237 7.53 6.65 -30.84
CA VAL A 237 8.79 5.94 -30.50
C VAL A 237 9.95 6.89 -30.17
N ALA A 238 9.85 8.14 -30.62
CA ALA A 238 10.73 9.23 -30.24
C ALA A 238 10.15 9.99 -29.04
N ALA A 239 11.02 10.59 -28.22
CA ALA A 239 10.59 11.31 -27.01
C ALA A 239 9.55 12.40 -27.30
N GLY A 240 9.74 13.15 -28.40
CA GLY A 240 8.84 14.25 -28.76
C GLY A 240 8.85 15.43 -27.77
N VAL A 241 9.75 15.41 -26.78
CA VAL A 241 9.94 16.43 -25.74
C VAL A 241 11.44 16.61 -25.45
N PRO A 242 11.85 17.72 -24.80
CA PRO A 242 13.23 17.90 -24.36
C PRO A 242 13.69 16.79 -23.41
N VAL A 243 14.93 16.32 -23.60
CA VAL A 243 15.64 15.43 -22.68
C VAL A 243 16.94 16.11 -22.21
N PRO A 244 17.38 15.94 -20.96
CA PRO A 244 16.78 15.10 -19.93
C PRO A 244 15.47 15.66 -19.37
N TYR A 245 14.66 14.77 -18.78
CA TYR A 245 13.32 15.05 -18.29
C TYR A 245 13.15 14.60 -16.82
N THR A 246 12.08 15.02 -16.17
CA THR A 246 11.56 14.39 -14.94
C THR A 246 10.10 13.98 -15.13
N ALA A 247 9.58 13.07 -14.30
CA ALA A 247 8.16 12.72 -14.31
C ALA A 247 7.47 13.19 -13.01
N ARG A 248 6.18 13.52 -13.11
CA ARG A 248 5.31 13.83 -11.98
C ARG A 248 4.01 13.04 -12.07
N LEU A 249 3.70 12.33 -11.01
CA LEU A 249 2.45 11.61 -10.83
C LEU A 249 1.47 12.53 -10.11
N VAL A 250 0.28 12.72 -10.68
CA VAL A 250 -0.79 13.53 -10.10
C VAL A 250 -2.01 12.66 -9.89
N ALA A 251 -2.58 12.68 -8.69
CA ALA A 251 -3.81 11.98 -8.35
C ALA A 251 -4.45 12.61 -7.13
N ASN A 252 -5.79 12.61 -7.03
CA ASN A 252 -6.51 13.10 -5.85
C ASN A 252 -6.08 14.52 -5.38
N GLY A 253 -5.74 15.40 -6.33
CA GLY A 253 -5.27 16.76 -6.04
C GLY A 253 -3.85 16.87 -5.44
N ARG A 254 -3.12 15.76 -5.34
CA ARG A 254 -1.73 15.70 -4.88
C ARG A 254 -0.79 15.36 -6.03
N ALA A 255 0.49 15.64 -5.82
CA ALA A 255 1.54 15.33 -6.76
C ALA A 255 2.75 14.68 -6.08
N ARG A 256 3.41 13.77 -6.81
CA ARG A 256 4.73 13.22 -6.49
C ARG A 256 5.62 13.36 -7.72
N SER A 257 6.80 13.91 -7.56
CA SER A 257 7.74 14.18 -8.65
C SER A 257 9.01 13.36 -8.51
N MET A 258 9.67 13.07 -9.62
CA MET A 258 11.03 12.55 -9.61
C MET A 258 12.01 13.64 -9.16
N ASN A 259 13.02 13.26 -8.39
CA ASN A 259 14.12 14.15 -8.00
C ASN A 259 15.24 14.23 -9.05
N GLY A 260 15.48 13.13 -9.78
CA GLY A 260 16.59 13.01 -10.73
C GLY A 260 16.14 13.20 -12.17
N LEU A 261 16.94 13.92 -12.94
CA LEU A 261 16.84 14.01 -14.39
C LEU A 261 17.10 12.65 -15.04
N GLN A 262 16.28 12.29 -16.03
CA GLN A 262 16.36 11.01 -16.75
C GLN A 262 16.39 11.22 -18.26
N THR A 263 16.89 10.21 -18.97
CA THR A 263 16.94 10.16 -20.45
C THR A 263 16.34 8.88 -21.03
N ASP A 264 16.05 7.88 -20.19
CA ASP A 264 15.48 6.59 -20.61
C ASP A 264 14.00 6.54 -20.26
N GLY A 265 13.14 6.46 -21.28
CA GLY A 265 11.69 6.41 -21.10
C GLY A 265 11.11 5.04 -20.76
N ASP A 266 11.93 3.99 -20.61
CA ASP A 266 11.47 2.71 -20.02
C ASP A 266 11.43 2.82 -18.49
N CYS A 267 10.34 3.36 -17.94
CA CYS A 267 10.27 3.77 -16.54
C CYS A 267 10.46 2.56 -15.59
N ASN A 268 9.89 1.41 -15.96
CA ASN A 268 9.94 0.18 -15.15
C ASN A 268 11.34 -0.45 -15.10
N LYS A 269 12.29 -0.01 -15.94
CA LYS A 269 13.70 -0.40 -15.84
C LYS A 269 14.34 0.07 -14.52
N CYS A 270 14.04 1.29 -14.09
CA CYS A 270 14.49 1.82 -12.80
C CYS A 270 13.46 1.52 -11.70
N HIS A 271 12.17 1.60 -12.02
CA HIS A 271 11.07 1.41 -11.09
C HIS A 271 10.60 -0.06 -11.01
N THR A 272 11.52 -0.94 -10.64
CA THR A 272 11.26 -2.38 -10.38
C THR A 272 10.59 -2.60 -9.02
N GLU A 273 10.21 -3.85 -8.70
CA GLU A 273 9.64 -4.24 -7.40
C GLU A 273 10.48 -3.73 -6.20
N GLN A 274 11.81 -3.76 -6.33
CA GLN A 274 12.74 -3.35 -5.27
C GLN A 274 13.39 -1.99 -5.52
N GLY A 275 13.18 -1.45 -6.72
CA GLY A 275 13.89 -0.29 -7.25
C GLY A 275 15.28 -0.67 -7.76
N ALA A 276 15.70 0.00 -8.84
CA ALA A 276 17.01 -0.10 -9.43
C ALA A 276 17.53 1.32 -9.74
N GLU A 277 18.83 1.44 -9.98
CA GLU A 277 19.47 2.71 -10.39
C GLU A 277 19.17 3.90 -9.44
N GLY A 278 18.98 3.61 -8.14
CA GLY A 278 18.71 4.61 -7.10
C GLY A 278 17.21 4.90 -6.86
N ALA A 279 16.32 4.31 -7.65
CA ALA A 279 14.89 4.38 -7.40
C ALA A 279 14.51 3.61 -6.11
N PRO A 280 13.57 4.13 -5.30
CA PRO A 280 13.09 3.44 -4.09
C PRO A 280 12.37 2.10 -4.36
N GLY A 281 11.74 1.98 -5.52
CA GLY A 281 10.77 0.93 -5.86
C GLY A 281 9.96 1.34 -7.09
N ARG A 282 8.73 0.82 -7.16
CA ARG A 282 7.73 1.18 -8.18
C ARG A 282 7.44 2.68 -8.27
N LEU A 283 6.93 3.12 -9.40
CA LEU A 283 6.21 4.40 -9.50
C LEU A 283 4.95 4.28 -8.67
N VAL A 284 4.72 5.21 -7.75
CA VAL A 284 3.61 5.11 -6.79
C VAL A 284 2.81 6.39 -6.74
N TRP A 285 1.48 6.26 -6.80
CA TRP A 285 0.57 7.40 -6.71
C TRP A 285 0.82 8.24 -5.45
N PRO A 286 0.72 9.58 -5.52
CA PRO A 286 0.81 10.41 -4.34
C PRO A 286 -0.35 10.05 -3.40
N ARG A 287 0.00 9.65 -2.18
CA ARG A 287 -0.99 9.27 -1.16
C ARG A 287 -1.40 10.47 -0.35
N ASP A 288 -2.66 10.47 0.08
CA ASP A 288 -3.10 11.29 1.20
C ASP A 288 -2.88 10.47 2.47
N TYR A 289 -1.88 10.82 3.26
CA TYR A 289 -1.56 10.10 4.48
C TYR A 289 -2.60 10.29 5.58
N ASP A 290 -3.44 11.32 5.49
CA ASP A 290 -4.56 11.54 6.41
C ASP A 290 -5.88 10.98 5.87
N ALA A 291 -5.88 10.39 4.66
CA ALA A 291 -7.08 9.76 4.16
C ALA A 291 -7.41 8.58 5.08
N LYS A 292 -8.49 8.75 5.84
CA LYS A 292 -9.05 7.69 6.66
C LYS A 292 -9.24 6.45 5.77
N PRO A 293 -8.83 5.24 6.21
CA PRO A 293 -9.05 4.05 5.41
C PRO A 293 -10.52 3.95 5.05
N PRO A 294 -10.85 3.53 3.80
CA PRO A 294 -12.23 3.38 3.41
C PRO A 294 -12.91 2.38 4.36
N PRO A 295 -14.12 2.67 4.84
CA PRO A 295 -14.82 1.75 5.71
C PRO A 295 -15.13 0.44 4.96
N THR A 296 -15.34 -0.64 5.72
CA THR A 296 -15.76 -1.92 5.14
C THR A 296 -17.10 -1.75 4.42
N PRO A 297 -17.24 -2.22 3.16
CA PRO A 297 -18.53 -2.22 2.47
C PRO A 297 -19.59 -2.99 3.25
N PRO A 298 -20.87 -2.59 3.18
CA PRO A 298 -21.97 -3.43 3.65
C PRO A 298 -22.00 -4.75 2.88
N VAL A 299 -22.68 -5.75 3.44
CA VAL A 299 -22.99 -7.01 2.74
C VAL A 299 -24.50 -7.12 2.63
N LEU A 300 -25.03 -7.12 1.41
CA LEU A 300 -26.45 -7.38 1.18
C LEU A 300 -26.71 -8.86 1.47
N VAL A 301 -27.62 -9.14 2.40
CA VAL A 301 -27.89 -10.50 2.87
C VAL A 301 -29.23 -11.02 2.40
N ASP A 302 -30.19 -10.14 2.09
CA ASP A 302 -31.49 -10.55 1.59
C ASP A 302 -32.16 -9.47 0.73
N LEU A 303 -33.05 -9.92 -0.14
CA LEU A 303 -33.91 -9.09 -0.98
C LEU A 303 -35.30 -9.72 -1.00
N ILE A 304 -36.19 -9.21 -0.17
CA ILE A 304 -37.47 -9.84 0.16
C ILE A 304 -38.61 -9.11 -0.57
N PRO A 305 -39.39 -9.79 -1.41
CA PRO A 305 -40.63 -9.24 -1.93
C PRO A 305 -41.67 -9.04 -0.81
N MET A 306 -42.16 -7.82 -0.67
CA MET A 306 -43.16 -7.44 0.33
C MET A 306 -44.32 -6.72 -0.34
N GLY A 307 -45.24 -7.50 -0.93
CA GLY A 307 -46.38 -6.94 -1.66
C GLY A 307 -45.97 -6.48 -3.05
N ASP A 308 -46.14 -5.19 -3.33
CA ASP A 308 -45.73 -4.53 -4.56
C ASP A 308 -44.43 -3.72 -4.37
N ALA A 309 -43.55 -4.16 -3.46
CA ALA A 309 -42.25 -3.52 -3.21
C ALA A 309 -41.18 -4.53 -2.81
N LEU A 310 -39.92 -4.12 -2.90
CA LEU A 310 -38.77 -4.91 -2.44
C LEU A 310 -38.23 -4.37 -1.12
N HIS A 311 -37.92 -5.26 -0.19
CA HIS A 311 -37.27 -4.95 1.08
C HIS A 311 -35.84 -5.48 1.07
N VAL A 312 -34.87 -4.57 1.09
CA VAL A 312 -33.44 -4.90 1.01
C VAL A 312 -32.87 -4.97 2.41
N VAL A 313 -32.10 -6.01 2.73
CA VAL A 313 -31.48 -6.22 4.05
C VAL A 313 -29.97 -6.39 3.90
N TRP A 314 -29.20 -5.81 4.83
CA TRP A 314 -27.74 -5.89 4.82
C TRP A 314 -27.14 -5.92 6.23
N THR A 315 -25.85 -6.26 6.28
CA THR A 315 -25.00 -6.08 7.46
C THR A 315 -23.99 -4.96 7.21
N SER A 316 -23.71 -4.16 8.24
CA SER A 316 -22.74 -3.07 8.19
C SER A 316 -22.20 -2.75 9.58
N SER A 317 -21.01 -2.17 9.65
CA SER A 317 -20.41 -1.72 10.90
C SER A 317 -19.58 -0.45 10.69
N GLY A 318 -19.57 0.44 11.69
CA GLY A 318 -18.74 1.64 11.67
C GLY A 318 -19.13 2.71 10.65
N CYS A 319 -20.34 2.66 10.09
CA CYS A 319 -20.83 3.65 9.12
C CYS A 319 -21.46 4.86 9.82
N ASP A 320 -21.24 6.05 9.27
CA ASP A 320 -22.03 7.24 9.57
C ASP A 320 -23.31 7.27 8.72
N LYS A 321 -23.21 6.81 7.46
CA LYS A 321 -24.32 6.69 6.49
C LYS A 321 -24.21 5.40 5.66
N ILE A 322 -25.36 4.90 5.21
CA ILE A 322 -25.47 3.89 4.16
C ILE A 322 -26.02 4.55 2.90
N LEU A 323 -25.34 4.35 1.77
CA LEU A 323 -25.80 4.76 0.45
C LEU A 323 -26.33 3.52 -0.26
N LEU A 324 -27.63 3.45 -0.50
CA LEU A 324 -28.25 2.34 -1.23
C LEU A 324 -28.43 2.76 -2.69
N LEU A 325 -27.72 2.08 -3.58
CA LEU A 325 -27.79 2.29 -5.02
C LEU A 325 -28.73 1.27 -5.65
N ARG A 326 -29.50 1.72 -6.63
CA ARG A 326 -30.43 0.89 -7.40
C ARG A 326 -30.20 1.03 -8.90
N ASN A 327 -30.41 -0.07 -9.59
CA ASN A 327 -30.42 -0.21 -11.03
C ASN A 327 -31.75 -0.88 -11.46
N GLU A 328 -32.25 -0.53 -12.64
CA GLU A 328 -33.44 -1.09 -13.28
C GLU A 328 -33.04 -1.74 -14.61
N ASP A 329 -33.41 -3.01 -14.80
CA ASP A 329 -33.22 -3.81 -16.03
C ASP A 329 -31.77 -3.80 -16.58
N GLY A 330 -30.78 -3.77 -15.69
CA GLY A 330 -29.36 -3.81 -16.05
C GLY A 330 -28.79 -2.50 -16.59
N GLY A 331 -29.49 -1.37 -16.38
CA GLY A 331 -29.00 0.00 -16.60
C GLY A 331 -27.83 0.41 -15.69
N ALA A 332 -27.72 1.71 -15.40
CA ALA A 332 -26.67 2.23 -14.50
C ALA A 332 -27.18 2.30 -13.05
N PHE A 333 -26.32 1.97 -12.09
CA PHE A 333 -26.62 2.19 -10.67
C PHE A 333 -26.71 3.69 -10.38
N SER A 334 -27.77 4.08 -9.69
CA SER A 334 -28.00 5.43 -9.19
C SER A 334 -28.34 5.40 -7.71
N LEU A 335 -28.04 6.47 -6.98
CA LEU A 335 -28.34 6.56 -5.55
C LEU A 335 -29.86 6.64 -5.33
N ALA A 336 -30.42 5.61 -4.71
CA ALA A 336 -31.84 5.57 -4.35
C ALA A 336 -32.09 6.14 -2.96
N TYR A 337 -31.24 5.80 -1.97
CA TYR A 337 -31.39 6.24 -0.59
C TYR A 337 -30.07 6.61 0.08
N THR A 338 -30.13 7.58 1.00
CA THR A 338 -29.07 7.87 1.98
C THR A 338 -29.64 7.69 3.38
N LEU A 339 -29.20 6.63 4.05
CA LEU A 339 -29.75 6.17 5.33
C LEU A 339 -28.76 6.42 6.47
N ALA A 340 -29.24 6.34 7.72
CA ALA A 340 -28.36 6.38 8.88
C ALA A 340 -27.41 5.17 8.86
N GLY A 341 -26.18 5.33 9.34
CA GLY A 341 -25.19 4.25 9.34
C GLY A 341 -25.55 3.05 10.21
N SER A 342 -26.50 3.21 11.13
CA SER A 342 -27.07 2.13 11.95
C SER A 342 -28.24 1.39 11.27
N THR A 343 -28.71 1.86 10.12
CA THR A 343 -29.80 1.22 9.37
C THR A 343 -29.27 -0.03 8.66
N THR A 344 -29.99 -1.14 8.81
CA THR A 344 -29.63 -2.46 8.24
C THR A 344 -30.65 -2.99 7.23
N GLU A 345 -31.71 -2.22 6.97
CA GLU A 345 -32.74 -2.60 6.01
C GLU A 345 -33.44 -1.36 5.42
N GLN A 346 -34.02 -1.52 4.23
CA GLN A 346 -34.83 -0.50 3.58
C GLN A 346 -35.95 -1.15 2.78
N HIS A 347 -37.18 -0.72 3.04
CA HIS A 347 -38.33 -0.96 2.17
C HIS A 347 -38.29 0.03 1.00
N ASP A 348 -38.14 -0.45 -0.23
CA ASP A 348 -38.05 0.37 -1.43
C ASP A 348 -39.40 0.45 -2.15
N ASP A 349 -40.22 1.42 -1.76
CA ASP A 349 -41.50 1.74 -2.40
C ASP A 349 -41.36 2.15 -3.89
N GLY A 350 -40.14 2.50 -4.33
CA GLY A 350 -39.86 2.85 -5.71
C GLY A 350 -39.61 1.64 -6.62
N ALA A 351 -39.47 0.45 -6.04
CA ALA A 351 -39.29 -0.80 -6.77
C ALA A 351 -40.59 -1.59 -6.79
N TYR A 352 -41.57 -1.14 -7.59
CA TYR A 352 -42.95 -1.67 -7.56
C TYR A 352 -43.39 -2.44 -8.80
N SER A 353 -42.62 -2.37 -9.89
CA SER A 353 -42.97 -3.05 -11.13
C SER A 353 -42.51 -4.51 -11.10
N ALA A 354 -43.44 -5.46 -11.04
CA ALA A 354 -43.14 -6.89 -11.19
C ALA A 354 -42.57 -7.25 -12.59
N ALA A 355 -42.63 -6.33 -13.56
CA ALA A 355 -42.04 -6.50 -14.88
C ALA A 355 -40.58 -5.98 -14.96
N THR A 356 -40.09 -5.34 -13.90
CA THR A 356 -38.76 -4.72 -13.84
C THR A 356 -37.89 -5.51 -12.87
N VAL A 357 -36.65 -5.81 -13.28
CA VAL A 357 -35.64 -6.38 -12.38
C VAL A 357 -34.88 -5.23 -11.74
N TYR A 358 -34.97 -5.13 -10.42
CA TYR A 358 -34.24 -4.15 -9.63
C TYR A 358 -32.99 -4.82 -9.04
N CYS A 359 -31.83 -4.22 -9.26
CA CYS A 359 -30.57 -4.65 -8.66
C CYS A 359 -30.08 -3.61 -7.65
N TYR A 360 -29.51 -4.06 -6.54
CA TYR A 360 -29.05 -3.23 -5.44
C TYR A 360 -27.57 -3.44 -5.14
N ARG A 361 -26.92 -2.34 -4.76
CA ARG A 361 -25.61 -2.31 -4.10
C ARG A 361 -25.68 -1.29 -2.98
N ALA A 362 -24.86 -1.47 -1.95
CA ALA A 362 -24.74 -0.53 -0.85
C ALA A 362 -23.29 -0.10 -0.65
N GLN A 363 -23.12 1.13 -0.18
CA GLN A 363 -21.83 1.66 0.25
C GLN A 363 -21.95 2.22 1.67
N CYS A 364 -20.89 2.05 2.45
CA CYS A 364 -20.74 2.64 3.76
C CYS A 364 -20.01 3.98 3.62
N ARG A 365 -20.49 5.02 4.29
CA ARG A 365 -19.75 6.28 4.43
C ARG A 365 -19.40 6.50 5.90
N ALA A 366 -18.11 6.68 6.19
CA ALA A 366 -17.61 6.89 7.55
C ALA A 366 -16.44 7.88 7.55
N GLY A 367 -16.48 8.88 8.44
CA GLY A 367 -15.46 9.92 8.52
C GLY A 367 -15.23 10.66 7.20
N GLY A 368 -16.29 10.84 6.41
CA GLY A 368 -16.22 11.51 5.10
C GLY A 368 -15.78 10.62 3.92
N VAL A 369 -15.27 9.41 4.17
CA VAL A 369 -14.82 8.45 3.15
C VAL A 369 -15.90 7.42 2.85
N THR A 370 -16.02 7.00 1.59
CA THR A 370 -16.98 5.99 1.14
C THR A 370 -16.26 4.66 0.84
N SER A 371 -16.88 3.54 1.19
CA SER A 371 -16.40 2.20 0.86
C SER A 371 -16.50 1.89 -0.63
N ALA A 372 -15.91 0.76 -1.06
CA ALA A 372 -16.31 0.11 -2.31
C ALA A 372 -17.79 -0.32 -2.25
N ASP A 373 -18.34 -0.72 -3.41
CA ASP A 373 -19.66 -1.34 -3.49
C ASP A 373 -19.70 -2.67 -2.71
N SER A 374 -20.86 -2.97 -2.12
CA SER A 374 -21.21 -4.29 -1.63
C SER A 374 -21.30 -5.32 -2.77
N ASN A 375 -21.56 -6.57 -2.42
CA ASN A 375 -22.15 -7.52 -3.35
C ASN A 375 -23.49 -6.99 -3.93
N GLU A 376 -23.88 -7.53 -5.07
CA GLU A 376 -25.12 -7.18 -5.77
C GLU A 376 -26.20 -8.22 -5.48
N LEU A 377 -27.43 -7.76 -5.25
CA LEU A 377 -28.63 -8.61 -5.23
C LEU A 377 -29.69 -8.03 -6.16
N CYS A 378 -30.33 -8.89 -6.95
CA CYS A 378 -31.34 -8.51 -7.92
C CYS A 378 -32.65 -9.28 -7.70
N GLY A 379 -33.78 -8.64 -7.97
CA GLY A 379 -35.10 -9.25 -7.85
C GLY A 379 -36.20 -8.37 -8.41
N SER A 380 -37.42 -8.91 -8.41
CA SER A 380 -38.64 -8.19 -8.74
C SER A 380 -39.65 -8.39 -7.60
N PRO A 381 -40.54 -7.42 -7.33
CA PRO A 381 -41.61 -7.54 -6.34
C PRO A 381 -42.55 -8.72 -6.56
#